data_AF-A0A3C1CLA9-F1
#
_entry.id   AF-A0A3C1CLA9-F1
#
_cell.length_a   1.000
_cell.length_b   1.000
_cell.length_c   1.000
_cell.angle_alpha   90.00
_cell.angle_beta   90.00
_cell.angle_gamma   90.00
#
_symmetry.space_group_name_H-M   'P 1'
#
loop_
_entity.id
_entity.type
_entity.pdbx_description
1 polymer ?
#
loop_
_entity_poly.entity_id
_entity_poly.type
_entity_poly.pdbx_seq_one_letter_code
_entity_poly.pdbx_strand_id
1 'polypeptide(L)'
;AEGPPGLEVWATDVSAPALELAGANVQSFAVANPAAAARLHLSAGSWFEALPDSLRGAVDLVVSNPPYVSESEWSTLPTDVRHHDPYGALVAGPSGLEATDHIVAEASRWMSAHGVLVLELAPHHATEAADLATGAG
;
A
#
# COMPACT_ATOMS: atom_id res chain seq x y z
N ALA A 1 21.09 -6.20 -2.75
CA ALA A 1 21.12 -5.37 -3.98
C ALA A 1 20.76 -3.96 -3.56
N GLU A 2 21.56 -2.95 -3.90
CA GLU A 2 21.45 -1.57 -3.38
C GLU A 2 20.26 -0.76 -3.95
N GLY A 3 19.34 -1.40 -4.68
CA GLY A 3 18.29 -0.74 -5.44
C GLY A 3 18.83 0.06 -6.64
N PRO A 4 17.97 0.47 -7.59
CA PRO A 4 18.39 1.35 -8.66
C PRO A 4 18.82 2.73 -8.10
N PRO A 5 19.90 3.34 -8.63
CA PRO A 5 20.34 4.67 -8.20
C PRO A 5 19.24 5.71 -8.44
N GLY A 6 19.01 6.57 -7.46
CA GLY A 6 18.00 7.64 -7.53
C GLY A 6 16.57 7.24 -7.15
N LEU A 7 16.32 5.98 -6.76
CA LEU A 7 15.02 5.57 -6.25
C LEU A 7 14.75 6.18 -4.86
N GLU A 8 13.67 6.96 -4.77
CA GLU A 8 13.05 7.43 -3.52
C GLU A 8 11.80 6.61 -3.24
N VAL A 9 11.61 6.17 -2.00
CA VAL A 9 10.44 5.38 -1.59
C VAL A 9 9.74 6.08 -0.44
N TRP A 10 8.43 6.27 -0.59
CA TRP A 10 7.55 6.74 0.46
C TRP A 10 6.60 5.62 0.82
N ALA A 11 6.62 5.20 2.09
CA ALA A 11 5.71 4.20 2.63
C ALA A 11 4.79 4.84 3.67
N THR A 12 3.50 4.53 3.60
CA THR A 12 2.48 5.07 4.48
C THR A 12 1.75 3.94 5.19
N ASP A 13 1.35 4.18 6.44
CA ASP A 13 0.47 3.30 7.18
C ASP A 13 -0.30 4.10 8.24
N VAL A 14 -1.54 3.72 8.51
CA VAL A 14 -2.36 4.29 9.60
C VAL A 14 -1.98 3.70 10.96
N SER A 15 -1.35 2.53 10.98
CA SER A 15 -0.97 1.76 12.14
C SER A 15 0.40 2.21 12.66
N ALA A 16 0.41 2.89 13.82
CA ALA A 16 1.66 3.23 14.50
C ALA A 16 2.55 2.01 14.79
N PRO A 17 2.03 0.86 15.29
CA PRO A 17 2.84 -0.34 15.46
C PRO A 17 3.46 -0.87 14.15
N ALA A 18 2.75 -0.75 13.02
CA ALA A 18 3.29 -1.17 11.72
C ALA A 18 4.47 -0.26 11.30
N LEU A 19 4.35 1.05 11.52
CA LEU A 19 5.43 2.00 11.23
C LEU A 19 6.64 1.82 12.14
N GLU A 20 6.45 1.49 13.41
CA GLU A 20 7.54 1.16 14.33
C GLU A 20 8.33 -0.06 13.82
N LEU A 21 7.61 -1.12 13.43
CA LEU A 21 8.22 -2.33 12.86
C LEU A 21 8.91 -2.03 11.51
N ALA A 22 8.27 -1.25 10.63
CA ALA A 22 8.88 -0.80 9.38
C ALA A 22 10.15 0.01 9.63
N GLY A 23 10.16 0.89 10.63
CA GLY A 23 11.34 1.64 11.05
C GLY A 23 12.48 0.74 11.51
N ALA A 24 12.19 -0.28 12.33
CA ALA A 24 13.18 -1.27 12.75
C ALA A 24 13.75 -2.08 11.56
N ASN A 25 12.90 -2.42 10.59
CA ASN A 25 13.32 -3.08 9.35
C ASN A 25 14.23 -2.18 8.51
N VAL A 26 13.89 -0.89 8.36
CA VAL A 26 14.74 0.10 7.67
C VAL A 26 16.09 0.25 8.35
N GLN A 27 16.13 0.31 9.69
CA GLN A 27 17.39 0.39 10.44
C GLN A 27 18.27 -0.84 10.22
N SER A 28 17.67 -2.03 10.24
CA SER A 28 18.38 -3.29 9.98
C SER A 28 18.89 -3.36 8.53
N PHE A 29 18.08 -2.92 7.57
CA PHE A 29 18.46 -2.82 6.16
C PHE A 29 19.60 -1.82 5.93
N ALA A 30 19.61 -0.70 6.65
CA ALA A 30 20.61 0.36 6.56
C ALA A 30 22.02 -0.11 6.91
N VAL A 31 22.18 -1.14 7.75
CA VAL A 31 23.49 -1.71 8.11
C VAL A 31 24.27 -2.14 6.86
N ALA A 32 23.57 -2.73 5.89
CA ALA A 32 24.18 -3.18 4.64
C ALA A 32 23.97 -2.21 3.47
N ASN A 33 22.98 -1.31 3.54
CA ASN A 33 22.56 -0.46 2.42
C ASN A 33 22.27 1.00 2.87
N PRO A 34 23.23 1.71 3.48
CA PRO A 34 22.96 3.00 4.14
C PRO A 34 22.47 4.08 3.16
N ALA A 35 23.01 4.12 1.95
CA ALA A 35 22.60 5.09 0.93
C ALA A 35 21.18 4.83 0.40
N ALA A 36 20.76 3.56 0.30
CA ALA A 36 19.41 3.22 -0.10
C ALA A 36 18.41 3.48 1.03
N ALA A 37 18.76 3.13 2.27
CA ALA A 37 17.93 3.38 3.44
C ALA A 37 17.68 4.89 3.67
N ALA A 38 18.65 5.75 3.35
CA ALA A 38 18.48 7.21 3.43
C ALA A 38 17.42 7.79 2.48
N ARG A 39 16.95 7.00 1.51
CA ARG A 39 15.90 7.36 0.54
C ARG A 39 14.56 6.68 0.83
N LEU A 40 14.43 6.05 2.00
CA LEU A 40 13.17 5.45 2.48
C LEU A 40 12.53 6.39 3.51
N HIS A 41 11.32 6.85 3.21
CA HIS A 41 10.55 7.77 4.05
C HIS A 41 9.31 7.05 4.57
N LEU A 42 9.12 7.04 5.88
CA LEU A 42 7.94 6.47 6.52
C LEU A 42 7.02 7.62 6.97
N SER A 43 5.75 7.57 6.57
CA SER A 43 4.76 8.61 6.92
C SER A 43 3.52 8.00 7.56
N ALA A 44 3.11 8.55 8.71
CA ALA A 44 1.92 8.08 9.40
C ALA A 44 0.66 8.74 8.84
N GLY A 45 -0.33 7.93 8.47
CA GLY A 45 -1.63 8.40 8.04
C GLY A 45 -2.28 7.53 6.97
N SER A 46 -3.41 8.02 6.47
CA SER A 46 -4.27 7.29 5.55
C SER A 46 -3.78 7.39 4.12
N TRP A 47 -3.50 6.25 3.49
CA TRP A 47 -3.27 6.13 2.05
C TRP A 47 -2.32 7.21 1.49
N PHE A 48 -2.80 8.01 0.54
CA PHE A 48 -2.06 9.10 -0.07
C PHE A 48 -2.11 10.41 0.75
N GLU A 49 -3.05 10.58 1.69
CA GLU A 49 -3.14 11.79 2.53
C GLU A 49 -1.92 11.97 3.43
N ALA A 50 -1.23 10.88 3.74
CA ALA A 50 0.03 10.88 4.49
C ALA A 50 1.24 11.33 3.66
N LEU A 51 1.11 11.42 2.33
CA LEU A 51 2.20 11.80 1.45
C LEU A 51 2.32 13.33 1.34
N PRO A 52 3.54 13.87 1.17
CA PRO A 52 3.71 15.30 0.93
C PRO A 52 3.13 15.70 -0.42
N ASP A 53 2.43 16.84 -0.46
CA ASP A 53 1.79 17.36 -1.68
C ASP A 53 2.76 17.56 -2.86
N SER A 54 4.06 17.70 -2.60
CA SER A 54 5.10 17.78 -3.63
C SER A 54 5.22 16.53 -4.51
N LEU A 55 4.65 15.40 -4.09
CA LEU A 55 4.64 14.15 -4.87
C LEU A 55 3.46 14.05 -5.84
N ARG A 56 2.49 14.97 -5.79
CA ARG A 56 1.34 14.94 -6.70
C ARG A 56 1.81 15.01 -8.16
N GLY A 57 1.31 14.11 -8.99
CA GLY A 57 1.70 13.99 -10.40
C GLY A 57 3.14 13.52 -10.65
N ALA A 58 3.85 13.02 -9.64
CA ALA A 58 5.27 12.69 -9.71
C ALA A 58 5.60 11.25 -9.28
N VAL A 59 4.61 10.45 -8.87
CA VAL A 59 4.84 9.07 -8.43
C VAL A 59 4.91 8.13 -9.65
N ASP A 60 6.07 7.54 -9.89
CA ASP A 60 6.27 6.62 -11.02
C ASP A 60 5.75 5.20 -10.74
N LEU A 61 5.63 4.83 -9.46
CA LEU A 61 5.14 3.51 -9.07
C LEU A 61 4.40 3.60 -7.74
N VAL A 62 3.14 3.18 -7.73
CA VAL A 62 2.35 2.93 -6.52
C VAL A 62 2.26 1.41 -6.36
N VAL A 63 2.66 0.90 -5.20
CA VAL A 63 2.48 -0.50 -4.82
C VAL A 63 1.69 -0.56 -3.52
N SER A 64 0.67 -1.41 -3.48
CA SER A 64 -0.05 -1.66 -2.24
C SER A 64 -0.47 -3.12 -2.14
N ASN A 65 -0.33 -3.68 -0.93
CA ASN A 65 -1.07 -4.86 -0.51
C ASN A 65 -2.15 -4.39 0.48
N PRO A 66 -3.29 -3.88 -0.02
CA PRO A 66 -4.33 -3.35 0.84
C PRO A 66 -5.13 -4.47 1.50
N PRO A 67 -5.91 -4.16 2.54
CA PRO A 67 -6.99 -5.04 2.99
C PRO A 67 -7.92 -5.38 1.81
N TYR A 68 -8.28 -6.65 1.64
CA TYR A 68 -9.11 -7.14 0.53
C TYR A 68 -10.20 -8.14 0.96
N VAL A 69 -10.35 -8.38 2.26
CA VAL A 69 -11.37 -9.28 2.82
C VAL A 69 -12.65 -8.48 3.07
N SER A 70 -13.81 -9.05 2.75
CA SER A 70 -15.08 -8.44 3.13
C SER A 70 -15.42 -8.64 4.61
N GLU A 71 -16.27 -7.78 5.17
CA GLU A 71 -16.80 -7.95 6.53
C GLU A 71 -17.48 -9.32 6.72
N SER A 72 -18.14 -9.82 5.69
CA SER A 72 -18.85 -11.11 5.73
C SER A 72 -17.90 -12.31 5.79
N GLU A 73 -16.74 -12.20 5.14
CA GLU A 73 -15.73 -13.26 5.08
C GLU A 73 -14.86 -13.32 6.34
N TRP A 74 -14.79 -12.23 7.13
CA TRP A 74 -14.01 -12.19 8.36
C TRP A 74 -14.23 -13.41 9.24
N SER A 75 -15.49 -13.81 9.46
CA SER A 75 -15.82 -14.95 10.32
C SER A 75 -15.35 -16.31 9.79
N THR A 76 -15.10 -16.40 8.48
CA THR A 76 -14.70 -17.60 7.74
C THR A 76 -13.18 -17.76 7.63
N LEU A 77 -12.42 -16.69 7.91
CA LEU A 77 -10.96 -16.73 7.87
C LEU A 77 -10.41 -17.76 8.87
N PRO A 78 -9.29 -18.45 8.52
CA PRO A 78 -8.59 -19.30 9.46
C PRO A 78 -8.33 -18.56 10.77
N THR A 79 -8.55 -19.25 11.89
CA THR A 79 -8.39 -18.66 13.22
C THR A 79 -6.98 -18.10 13.43
N ASP A 80 -5.95 -18.76 12.88
CA ASP A 80 -4.57 -18.28 12.93
C ASP A 80 -4.43 -16.91 12.24
N VAL A 81 -5.01 -16.73 11.06
CA VAL A 81 -4.97 -15.44 10.32
C VAL A 81 -5.61 -14.33 11.16
N ARG A 82 -6.79 -14.58 11.75
CA ARG A 82 -7.48 -13.59 12.61
C ARG A 82 -6.74 -13.26 13.90
N HIS A 83 -5.86 -14.14 14.37
CA HIS A 83 -5.09 -13.92 15.60
C HIS A 83 -3.74 -13.24 15.35
N HIS A 84 -3.18 -13.41 14.16
CA HIS A 84 -1.87 -12.86 13.81
C HIS A 84 -1.96 -11.48 13.17
N ASP A 85 -2.96 -11.26 12.32
CA ASP A 85 -3.09 -10.00 11.59
C ASP A 85 -4.20 -9.11 12.18
N PRO A 86 -3.97 -7.79 12.30
CA PRO A 86 -5.01 -6.86 12.73
C PRO A 86 -6.22 -6.87 11.78
N TYR A 87 -7.42 -6.68 12.34
CA TYR A 87 -8.66 -6.59 11.55
C TYR A 87 -8.54 -5.60 10.38
N GLY A 88 -8.05 -4.38 10.64
CA GLY A 88 -7.89 -3.34 9.63
C GLY A 88 -6.76 -3.57 8.62
N ALA A 89 -5.92 -4.60 8.81
CA ALA A 89 -4.95 -5.03 7.81
C ALA A 89 -5.56 -6.05 6.82
N LEU A 90 -6.69 -6.67 7.18
CA LEU A 90 -7.33 -7.72 6.40
C LEU A 90 -8.64 -7.27 5.77
N VAL A 91 -9.52 -6.63 6.56
CA VAL A 91 -10.88 -6.27 6.13
C VAL A 91 -10.92 -4.90 5.49
N ALA A 92 -11.34 -4.85 4.23
CA ALA A 92 -11.47 -3.59 3.47
C ALA A 92 -12.79 -2.88 3.77
N GLY A 93 -13.86 -3.65 4.00
CA GLY A 93 -15.22 -3.14 4.20
C GLY A 93 -16.27 -4.17 3.79
N PRO A 94 -17.52 -3.75 3.57
CA PRO A 94 -18.62 -4.63 3.20
C PRO A 94 -18.37 -5.57 2.01
N SER A 95 -17.72 -5.11 0.94
CA SER A 95 -17.46 -5.90 -0.28
C SER A 95 -16.06 -6.50 -0.33
N GLY A 96 -15.09 -5.90 0.36
CA GLY A 96 -13.68 -6.26 0.21
C GLY A 96 -12.96 -5.50 -0.91
N LEU A 97 -13.66 -4.60 -1.62
CA LEU A 97 -13.09 -3.75 -2.68
C LEU A 97 -12.88 -2.30 -2.26
N GLU A 98 -13.37 -1.89 -1.10
CA GLU A 98 -13.37 -0.48 -0.69
C GLU A 98 -11.96 0.14 -0.69
N ALA A 99 -10.95 -0.63 -0.26
CA ALA A 99 -9.57 -0.18 -0.31
C ALA A 99 -9.04 -0.09 -1.75
N THR A 100 -9.35 -1.09 -2.59
CA THR A 100 -9.01 -1.09 -4.02
C THR A 100 -9.63 0.11 -4.73
N ASP A 101 -10.94 0.34 -4.54
CA ASP A 101 -11.67 1.47 -5.10
C ASP A 101 -11.03 2.81 -4.70
N HIS A 102 -10.74 2.96 -3.41
CA HIS A 102 -10.12 4.18 -2.89
C HIS A 102 -8.74 4.41 -3.54
N ILE A 103 -7.90 3.38 -3.59
CA ILE A 103 -6.56 3.51 -4.15
C ILE A 103 -6.62 3.83 -5.64
N VAL A 104 -7.41 3.08 -6.42
CA VAL A 104 -7.54 3.29 -7.86
C VAL A 104 -8.06 4.69 -8.17
N ALA A 105 -9.05 5.18 -7.42
CA ALA A 105 -9.61 6.51 -7.61
C ALA A 105 -8.62 7.64 -7.33
N GLU A 106 -7.81 7.53 -6.26
CA GLU A 106 -6.87 8.58 -5.88
C GLU A 106 -5.52 8.49 -6.62
N ALA A 107 -5.06 7.29 -6.97
CA ALA A 107 -3.73 7.05 -7.54
C ALA A 107 -3.43 7.94 -8.76
N SER A 108 -4.42 8.14 -9.64
CA SER A 108 -4.31 9.00 -10.83
C SER A 108 -3.85 10.44 -10.53
N ARG A 109 -4.15 10.98 -9.34
CA ARG A 109 -3.76 12.33 -8.92
C ARG A 109 -2.31 12.42 -8.45
N TRP A 110 -1.75 11.29 -8.03
CA TRP A 110 -0.40 11.20 -7.47
C TRP A 110 0.61 10.71 -8.50
N MET A 111 0.16 9.87 -9.42
CA MET A 111 1.02 9.24 -10.40
C MET A 111 1.48 10.19 -11.50
N SER A 112 2.70 9.98 -11.97
CA SER A 112 3.20 10.64 -13.19
C SER A 112 2.45 10.13 -14.42
N ALA A 113 2.59 10.80 -15.56
CA ALA A 113 1.97 10.38 -16.82
C ALA A 113 2.43 8.99 -17.33
N HIS A 114 3.48 8.44 -16.74
CA HIS A 114 4.01 7.10 -17.03
C HIS A 114 3.99 6.20 -15.79
N GLY A 115 3.28 6.61 -14.75
CA GLY A 115 3.22 5.88 -13.49
C GLY A 115 2.54 4.52 -13.68
N VAL A 116 2.93 3.57 -12.84
CA VAL A 116 2.28 2.25 -12.76
C VAL A 116 1.65 2.05 -11.38
N LEU A 117 0.44 1.49 -11.35
CA LEU A 117 -0.22 1.03 -10.14
C LEU A 117 -0.14 -0.50 -10.08
N VAL A 118 0.35 -1.04 -8.97
CA VAL A 118 0.41 -2.48 -8.69
C VAL A 118 -0.31 -2.76 -7.38
N LEU A 119 -1.39 -3.53 -7.43
CA LEU A 119 -2.20 -3.91 -6.28
C LEU A 119 -2.21 -5.41 -6.10
N GLU A 120 -2.01 -5.86 -4.86
CA GLU A 120 -2.41 -7.21 -4.46
C GLU A 120 -3.93 -7.26 -4.27
N LEU A 121 -4.55 -8.35 -4.73
CA LEU A 121 -5.99 -8.52 -4.75
C LEU A 121 -6.35 -9.95 -4.39
N ALA A 122 -7.54 -10.15 -3.81
CA ALA A 122 -8.14 -11.46 -3.73
C ALA A 122 -8.41 -12.00 -5.16
N PRO A 123 -8.15 -13.29 -5.45
CA PRO A 123 -8.27 -13.81 -6.83
C PRO A 123 -9.64 -13.60 -7.47
N HIS A 124 -10.71 -13.60 -6.69
CA HIS A 124 -12.08 -13.43 -7.17
C HIS A 124 -12.43 -11.96 -7.49
N HIS A 125 -11.64 -11.00 -7.03
CA HIS A 125 -11.79 -9.57 -7.31
C HIS A 125 -11.01 -9.09 -8.54
N ALA A 126 -10.21 -9.97 -9.17
CA ALA A 126 -9.30 -9.57 -10.25
C ALA A 126 -10.00 -8.89 -11.44
N THR A 127 -11.15 -9.41 -11.87
CA THR A 127 -11.90 -8.84 -13.01
C THR A 127 -12.47 -7.47 -12.65
N GLU A 128 -13.11 -7.34 -11.50
CA GLU A 128 -13.75 -6.09 -11.07
C GLU A 128 -12.72 -4.99 -10.82
N ALA A 129 -11.61 -5.32 -10.18
CA ALA A 129 -10.48 -4.40 -9.99
C ALA A 129 -9.88 -3.93 -11.33
N ALA A 130 -9.82 -4.79 -12.34
CA ALA A 130 -9.34 -4.41 -13.67
C ALA A 130 -10.30 -3.44 -14.38
N ASP A 131 -11.61 -3.65 -14.23
CA ASP A 131 -12.63 -2.75 -14.78
C ASP A 131 -12.58 -1.38 -14.10
N LEU A 132 -12.40 -1.34 -12.77
CA LEU A 132 -12.20 -0.11 -12.00
C LEU A 132 -10.96 0.67 -12.46
N ALA A 133 -9.83 -0.03 -12.61
CA ALA A 133 -8.59 0.57 -13.09
C ALA A 133 -8.77 1.14 -14.52
N THR A 134 -9.40 0.40 -15.41
CA THR A 134 -9.67 0.86 -16.79
C THR A 134 -10.57 2.10 -16.82
N GLY A 135 -11.56 2.17 -15.92
CA GLY A 135 -12.45 3.33 -15.81
C GLY A 135 -11.79 4.58 -15.24
N ALA A 136 -10.72 4.43 -14.46
CA ALA A 136 -9.98 5.54 -13.84
C ALA A 136 -8.95 6.21 -14.78
N GLY A 137 -8.61 5.57 -15.91
CA GLY A 137 -7.64 6.04 -16.89
C GLY A 137 -6.23 5.53 -16.64
#